data_AF-A0AAN6GMA8-F1
#
_entry.id   AF-A0AAN6GMA8-F1
#
_cell.length_a   1.000
_cell.length_b   1.000
_cell.length_c   1.000
_cell.angle_alpha   90.00
_cell.angle_beta   90.00
_cell.angle_gamma   90.00
#
_symmetry.space_group_name_H-M   'P 1'
#
loop_
_entity.id
_entity.type
_entity.pdbx_description
1 polymer ?
#
loop_
_entity_poly.entity_id
_entity_poly.type
_entity_poly.pdbx_seq_one_letter_code
_entity_poly.pdbx_strand_id
1 'polypeptide(L)' 'MAAPIRHNPDGTVNLDSIKAHVNHLKGKYAQNAANYEKNTGHKMEFAREGEHKVEFNKPAEGEEAESSSKKEE' A
#
# COMPACT_ATOMS: atom_id res chain seq x y z
N MET A 1 12.01 6.05 -0.86
CA MET A 1 11.84 4.77 -1.56
C MET A 1 12.54 3.68 -0.75
N ALA A 2 12.06 2.43 -0.80
CA ALA A 2 12.75 1.31 -0.16
C ALA A 2 14.12 1.09 -0.81
N ALA A 3 15.11 0.65 -0.03
CA ALA A 3 16.38 0.22 -0.61
C ALA A 3 16.14 -0.99 -1.54
N PRO A 4 16.79 -1.06 -2.71
CA PRO A 4 16.66 -2.20 -3.60
C PRO A 4 17.23 -3.46 -2.93
N ILE A 5 16.56 -4.60 -3.14
CA ILE A 5 17.04 -5.91 -2.68
C ILE A 5 18.28 -6.26 -3.47
N ARG A 6 19.35 -6.62 -2.75
CA ARG A 6 20.65 -6.96 -3.34
C ARG A 6 20.83 -8.46 -3.34
N HIS A 7 21.69 -8.93 -4.23
CA HIS A 7 22.21 -10.29 -4.22
C HIS A 7 23.68 -10.23 -3.79
N ASN A 8 24.14 -11.31 -3.18
CA ASN A 8 25.55 -11.51 -2.87
C ASN A 8 26.34 -11.77 -4.18
N PRO A 9 27.68 -11.67 -4.16
CA PRO A 9 28.51 -11.94 -5.34
C PRO A 9 28.38 -13.36 -5.89
N ASP A 10 28.01 -14.32 -5.04
CA ASP A 10 27.74 -15.72 -5.40
C ASP A 10 26.32 -15.93 -5.99
N GLY A 11 25.57 -14.86 -6.20
CA GLY A 11 24.20 -14.89 -6.72
C GLY A 11 23.14 -15.25 -5.68
N THR A 12 23.52 -15.56 -4.44
CA THR A 12 22.56 -15.84 -3.37
C THR A 12 21.86 -14.57 -2.89
N VAL A 13 20.73 -14.77 -2.23
CA VAL A 13 19.95 -13.67 -1.67
C VAL A 13 20.70 -13.00 -0.52
N ASN A 14 20.83 -11.68 -0.56
CA ASN A 14 21.39 -10.93 0.56
C ASN A 14 20.29 -10.69 1.63
N LEU A 15 20.34 -11.45 2.71
CA LEU A 15 19.34 -11.40 3.79
C LEU A 15 19.28 -10.05 4.50
N ASP A 16 20.39 -9.31 4.60
CA ASP A 16 20.40 -7.97 5.20
C ASP A 16 19.59 -6.98 4.36
N SER A 17 19.70 -7.07 3.03
CA SER A 17 18.92 -6.24 2.11
C SER A 17 17.43 -6.55 2.19
N ILE A 18 17.05 -7.84 2.34
CA ILE A 18 15.66 -8.23 2.59
C ILE A 18 15.17 -7.69 3.92
N LYS A 19 15.96 -7.84 4.98
CA LYS A 19 15.59 -7.34 6.31
C LYS A 19 15.37 -5.83 6.30
N ALA A 20 16.25 -5.08 5.61
CA ALA A 20 16.09 -3.65 5.43
C ALA A 20 14.79 -3.31 4.68
N HIS A 21 14.47 -4.06 3.61
CA HIS A 21 13.25 -3.87 2.84
C HIS A 21 11.99 -4.17 3.67
N VAL A 22 11.97 -5.28 4.40
CA VAL A 22 10.87 -5.67 5.28
C VAL A 22 10.66 -4.63 6.39
N ASN A 23 11.72 -4.13 7.00
CA ASN A 23 11.63 -3.08 8.02
C ASN A 23 11.06 -1.78 7.45
N HIS A 24 11.46 -1.40 6.23
CA HIS A 24 10.88 -0.25 5.55
C HIS A 24 9.38 -0.43 5.34
N LEU A 25 8.98 -1.62 4.87
CA LEU A 25 7.58 -1.93 4.61
C LEU A 25 6.73 -1.90 5.89
N LYS A 26 7.23 -2.50 6.98
CA LYS A 26 6.59 -2.42 8.31
C LYS A 26 6.39 -0.98 8.77
N GLY A 27 7.42 -0.13 8.60
CA GLY A 27 7.34 1.29 8.92
C GLY A 27 6.25 2.02 8.12
N LYS A 28 6.08 1.69 6.84
CA LYS A 28 5.03 2.26 5.99
C LYS A 28 3.64 1.82 6.42
N TYR A 29 3.43 0.54 6.73
CA TYR A 29 2.14 0.08 7.24
C TYR A 29 1.79 0.72 8.59
N ALA A 30 2.75 0.90 9.48
CA ALA A 30 2.54 1.62 10.74
C ALA A 30 2.17 3.10 10.51
N GLN A 31 2.84 3.78 9.58
CA GLN A 31 2.49 5.15 9.19
C GLN A 31 1.07 5.23 8.61
N ASN A 32 0.72 4.29 7.73
CA ASN A 32 -0.61 4.25 7.13
C ASN A 32 -1.70 3.97 8.17
N ALA A 33 -1.45 3.08 9.13
CA ALA A 33 -2.37 2.83 10.25
C ALA A 33 -2.63 4.10 11.06
N ALA A 34 -1.56 4.80 11.43
CA ALA A 34 -1.66 6.05 12.18
C ALA A 34 -2.37 7.15 11.37
N ASN A 35 -2.11 7.25 10.07
CA ASN A 35 -2.77 8.22 9.20
C ASN A 35 -4.25 7.90 9.00
N TYR A 36 -4.60 6.63 8.85
CA TYR A 36 -5.98 6.19 8.75
C TYR A 36 -6.76 6.57 10.02
N GLU A 37 -6.24 6.24 11.20
CA GLU A 37 -6.89 6.59 12.48
C GLU A 37 -7.04 8.10 12.67
N LYS A 38 -6.03 8.89 12.28
CA LYS A 38 -6.12 10.35 12.31
C LYS A 38 -7.18 10.91 11.36
N ASN A 39 -7.35 10.30 10.20
CA ASN A 39 -8.24 10.82 9.16
C ASN A 39 -9.70 10.37 9.33
N THR A 40 -9.92 9.16 9.87
CA THR A 40 -11.26 8.55 9.96
C THR A 40 -11.78 8.48 11.39
N GLY A 41 -10.92 8.64 12.40
CA GLY A 41 -11.26 8.37 13.80
C GLY A 41 -11.41 6.89 14.14
N HIS A 42 -11.11 5.98 13.20
CA HIS A 42 -11.23 4.54 13.36
C HIS A 42 -9.88 3.84 13.24
N LYS A 43 -9.65 2.81 14.05
CA LYS A 43 -8.43 2.00 13.94
C LYS A 43 -8.49 1.12 12.70
N MET A 44 -7.35 0.97 12.02
CA MET A 44 -7.26 0.10 10.87
C MET A 44 -7.32 -1.36 11.34
N GLU A 45 -8.34 -2.11 10.92
CA GLU A 45 -8.41 -3.55 11.18
C GLU A 45 -7.54 -4.29 10.17
N PHE A 46 -6.43 -4.85 10.66
CA PHE A 46 -5.66 -5.80 9.89
C PHE A 46 -6.31 -7.18 10.07
N ALA A 47 -6.96 -7.69 9.04
CA ALA A 47 -7.40 -9.08 9.01
C ALA A 47 -6.20 -9.97 9.34
N ARG A 48 -6.31 -10.78 10.40
CA ARG A 48 -5.28 -11.76 10.73
C ARG A 48 -5.18 -12.79 9.60
N GLU A 49 -3.96 -13.23 9.32
CA GLU A 49 -3.63 -14.22 8.30
C GLU A 49 -4.57 -15.45 8.41
N GLY A 50 -5.44 -15.61 7.42
CA GLY A 50 -6.42 -16.72 7.36
C GLY A 50 -7.71 -16.40 6.62
N GLU A 51 -8.14 -15.13 6.59
CA GLU A 51 -9.41 -14.73 5.95
C GLU A 51 -9.18 -13.60 4.93
N HIS A 52 -8.56 -13.92 3.78
CA HIS A 52 -8.56 -13.00 2.64
C HIS A 52 -9.89 -13.10 1.89
N LYS A 53 -10.93 -12.43 2.39
CA LYS A 53 -11.90 -11.78 1.52
C LYS A 53 -11.54 -10.30 1.45
N VAL A 54 -10.71 -9.95 0.47
CA VAL A 54 -10.51 -8.54 0.13
C VAL A 54 -11.76 -8.10 -0.64
N GLU A 55 -12.82 -7.74 0.07
CA GLU A 55 -13.85 -6.89 -0.51
C GLU A 55 -13.22 -5.50 -0.64
N PHE A 56 -12.73 -5.23 -1.85
CA PHE A 56 -12.28 -3.91 -2.27
C PHE A 56 -13.49 -2.98 -2.24
N ASN A 57 -13.84 -2.48 -1.05
CA ASN A 57 -14.84 -1.45 -0.93
C ASN A 57 -14.28 -0.20 -1.58
N LYS A 58 -14.77 0.00 -2.81
CA LYS A 58 -14.68 1.19 -3.64
C LYS A 58 -14.64 2.45 -2.74
N PRO A 59 -13.69 3.37 -2.93
CA PRO A 59 -13.72 4.63 -2.20
C PRO A 59 -15.00 5.39 -2.57
N ALA A 60 -15.84 5.65 -1.57
CA ALA A 60 -16.87 6.68 -1.60
C ALA A 60 -16.17 8.03 -1.32
N GLU A 61 -16.46 9.16 -1.94
CA GLU A 61 -17.25 9.57 -3.11
C GLU A 61 -16.83 11.03 -3.35
N GLY A 62 -16.85 11.53 -4.59
CA GLY A 62 -16.72 12.96 -4.88
C GLY A 62 -16.11 13.28 -6.24
N GLU A 63 -16.99 13.39 -7.25
CA GLU A 63 -17.07 14.43 -8.31
C GLU A 63 -15.75 15.15 -8.68
N GLU A 64 -15.28 15.23 -9.93
CA GLU A 64 -15.99 15.51 -11.18
C GLU A 64 -15.25 14.90 -12.38
N ALA A 65 -16.00 14.20 -13.23
CA ALA A 65 -15.57 13.87 -14.59
C ALA A 65 -16.42 14.70 -15.57
N GLU A 66 -16.16 16.00 -15.65
CA GLU A 66 -16.48 16.77 -16.85
C GLU A 66 -15.24 16.85 -17.75
N SER A 67 -15.13 15.94 -18.70
CA SER A 67 -14.39 16.22 -19.94
C SER A 67 -15.36 16.11 -21.09
N SER A 68 -15.93 17.25 -21.45
CA SER A 68 -16.66 17.48 -22.68
C SER A 68 -15.82 17.08 -23.90
N SER A 69 -16.33 16.18 -24.74
CA SER A 69 -15.97 16.20 -26.16
C SER A 69 -17.20 15.89 -27.00
N LYS A 70 -17.89 16.98 -27.32
CA LYS A 70 -18.92 17.10 -28.34
C LYS A 70 -18.25 17.04 -29.72
N LYS A 71 -18.64 16.09 -30.58
CA LYS A 71 -19.08 16.38 -31.96
C LYS A 71 -19.45 15.11 -32.72
N GLU A 72 -20.74 15.01 -33.03
CA GLU A 72 -21.27 14.41 -34.26
C GLU A 72 -20.69 15.13 -35.48
N GLU A 73 -20.27 14.39 -36.50
CA GLU A 73 -20.86 14.38 -37.86
C GLU A 73 -20.25 13.23 -38.69
#